data_AF-A0A3C0NXA0-F1
#
_entry.id   AF-A0A3C0NXA0-F1
#
_cell.length_a   1.000
_cell.length_b   1.000
_cell.length_c   1.000
_cell.angle_alpha   90.00
_cell.angle_beta   90.00
_cell.angle_gamma   90.00
#
_symmetry.space_group_name_H-M   'P 1'
#
loop_
_entity.id
_entity.type
_entity.pdbx_description
1 polymer ?
#
loop_
_entity_poly.entity_id
_entity_poly.type
_entity_poly.pdbx_seq_one_letter_code
_entity_poly.pdbx_strand_id
1 'polypeptide(L)'
;QQEVMHQIRTIVDSASNLSFDIKNKMAEIDWAGWHFLQNQLAVTGGFERDALWFSIKSLVPATIMWLRVFRKSTPEFFAMTP
;
A
#
# COMPACT_ATOMS: atom_id res chain seq x y z
N GLN A 1 13.64 2.53 13.87
CA GLN A 1 12.61 1.60 13.37
C GLN A 1 11.18 2.11 13.55
N GLN A 2 10.87 2.92 14.59
CA GLN A 2 9.54 3.51 14.77
C GLN A 2 9.05 4.31 13.56
N GLU A 3 9.91 5.14 12.97
CA GLU A 3 9.56 5.93 11.79
C GLU A 3 9.13 5.08 10.60
N VAL A 4 9.84 3.97 10.33
CA VAL A 4 9.44 3.10 9.21
C VAL A 4 8.10 2.45 9.48
N MET A 5 7.84 2.01 10.72
CA MET A 5 6.52 1.49 11.08
C MET A 5 5.41 2.53 10.97
N HIS A 6 5.70 3.79 11.29
CA HIS A 6 4.78 4.90 11.08
C HIS A 6 4.45 5.07 9.59
N GLN A 7 5.48 5.14 8.72
CA GLN A 7 5.28 5.25 7.28
C GLN A 7 4.50 4.07 6.68
N ILE A 8 4.80 2.85 7.12
CA ILE A 8 4.07 1.65 6.67
C ILE A 8 2.59 1.71 7.06
N ARG A 9 2.27 2.14 8.29
CA ARG A 9 0.89 2.36 8.72
C ARG A 9 0.19 3.40 7.84
N THR A 10 0.83 4.53 7.60
CA THR A 10 0.29 5.58 6.72
C THR A 10 -0.03 5.05 5.32
N ILE A 11 0.84 4.23 4.72
CA ILE A 11 0.59 3.65 3.40
C ILE A 11 -0.59 2.68 3.44
N VAL A 12 -0.61 1.78 4.42
CA VAL A 12 -1.68 0.79 4.59
C VAL A 12 -3.04 1.47 4.80
N ASP A 13 -3.09 2.46 5.68
CA ASP A 13 -4.31 3.23 5.96
C ASP A 13 -4.77 3.96 4.70
N SER A 14 -3.85 4.59 3.96
CA SER A 14 -4.14 5.23 2.68
C SER A 14 -4.72 4.26 1.66
N ALA A 15 -4.11 3.07 1.51
CA ALA A 15 -4.60 2.03 0.60
C ALA A 15 -5.98 1.50 1.03
N SER A 16 -6.23 1.38 2.34
CA SER A 16 -7.53 0.91 2.86
C SER A 16 -8.65 1.92 2.56
N ASN A 17 -8.37 3.22 2.64
CA ASN A 17 -9.31 4.31 2.41
C ASN A 17 -9.67 4.56 0.93
N LEU A 18 -8.95 3.96 -0.01
CA LEU A 18 -9.32 4.04 -1.44
C LEU A 18 -10.63 3.28 -1.70
N SER A 19 -11.51 3.87 -2.51
CA SER A 19 -12.76 3.23 -2.92
C SER A 19 -12.48 1.98 -3.77
N PHE A 20 -13.45 1.06 -3.79
CA PHE A 20 -13.38 -0.15 -4.62
C PHE A 20 -13.20 0.19 -6.11
N ASP A 21 -13.87 1.24 -6.59
CA ASP A 21 -13.76 1.67 -7.99
C ASP A 21 -12.33 2.10 -8.35
N ILE A 22 -11.65 2.83 -7.46
CA ILE A 22 -10.25 3.24 -7.69
C ILE A 22 -9.32 2.04 -7.65
N LYS A 23 -9.51 1.12 -6.69
CA LYS A 23 -8.73 -0.12 -6.61
C LYS A 23 -8.89 -0.96 -7.89
N ASN A 24 -10.10 -1.08 -8.42
CA ASN A 24 -10.35 -1.80 -9.68
C ASN A 24 -9.72 -1.14 -10.90
N LYS A 25 -9.68 0.19 -10.95
CA LYS A 25 -9.03 0.92 -12.05
C LYS A 25 -7.49 0.89 -11.96
N MET A 26 -6.95 0.49 -10.82
CA MET A 26 -5.53 0.29 -10.58
C MET A 26 -5.23 -1.18 -10.27
N ALA A 27 -5.72 -2.10 -11.10
CA ALA A 27 -5.72 -3.55 -10.84
C ALA A 27 -4.31 -4.17 -10.74
N GLU A 28 -3.30 -3.51 -11.28
CA GLU A 28 -1.90 -3.94 -11.27
C GLU A 28 -1.22 -3.76 -9.90
N ILE A 29 -1.82 -2.97 -9.01
CA ILE A 29 -1.37 -2.89 -7.61
C ILE A 29 -1.98 -4.04 -6.82
N ASP A 30 -1.15 -4.73 -6.04
CA ASP A 30 -1.58 -5.82 -5.16
C ASP A 30 -2.34 -5.29 -3.92
N TRP A 31 -3.61 -4.95 -4.12
CA TRP A 31 -4.50 -4.48 -3.06
C TRP A 31 -4.79 -5.56 -2.01
N ALA A 32 -4.77 -6.84 -2.41
CA ALA A 32 -4.95 -7.96 -1.49
C ALA A 32 -3.75 -8.07 -0.53
N GLY A 33 -2.53 -7.90 -1.04
CA GLY A 33 -1.30 -7.80 -0.25
C GLY A 33 -1.36 -6.65 0.75
N TRP A 34 -1.83 -5.47 0.36
CA TRP A 34 -2.02 -4.34 1.28
C TRP A 34 -3.04 -4.61 2.38
N HIS A 35 -4.18 -5.24 2.04
CA HIS A 35 -5.18 -5.65 3.03
C HIS A 35 -4.64 -6.71 3.99
N PHE A 36 -3.85 -7.67 3.50
CA PHE A 36 -3.17 -8.65 4.36
C PHE A 36 -2.19 -7.96 5.33
N LEU A 37 -1.38 -7.01 4.86
CA LEU A 37 -0.46 -6.26 5.73
C LEU A 37 -1.20 -5.46 6.82
N GLN A 38 -2.36 -4.89 6.52
CA GLN A 38 -3.19 -4.20 7.52
C GLN A 38 -3.54 -5.11 8.70
N ASN A 39 -4.00 -6.32 8.39
CA ASN A 39 -4.36 -7.30 9.40
C ASN A 39 -3.14 -7.77 10.20
N GLN A 40 -2.00 -7.98 9.53
CA GLN A 40 -0.76 -8.42 10.19
C GLN A 40 -0.16 -7.34 11.10
N LEU A 41 -0.28 -6.06 10.75
CA LEU A 41 0.20 -4.95 11.58
C LEU A 41 -0.59 -4.80 12.89
N ALA A 42 -1.81 -5.33 12.95
CA ALA A 42 -2.63 -5.37 14.16
C ALA A 42 -2.23 -6.50 15.11
N VAL A 43 -1.47 -7.51 14.64
CA VAL A 43 -1.05 -8.66 15.44
C VAL A 43 0.35 -8.41 16.02
N THR A 44 0.49 -8.50 17.35
CA THR A 44 1.77 -8.37 18.05
C THR A 44 2.44 -9.74 18.24
N GLY A 45 3.26 -10.16 17.26
CA GLY A 45 4.09 -11.36 17.31
C GLY A 45 5.48 -11.16 16.71
N GLY A 46 6.47 -11.94 17.18
CA GLY A 46 7.90 -11.77 16.86
C GLY A 46 8.35 -12.44 15.57
N PHE A 47 7.82 -13.63 15.25
CA PHE A 47 8.19 -14.38 14.03
C PHE A 47 7.44 -13.85 12.80
N GLU A 48 6.19 -13.41 12.97
CA GLU A 48 5.43 -12.76 11.90
C GLU A 48 6.09 -11.46 11.41
N ARG A 49 6.92 -10.82 12.24
CA ARG A 49 7.57 -9.54 11.93
C ARG A 49 8.63 -9.63 10.83
N ASP A 50 9.37 -10.73 10.72
CA ASP A 50 10.41 -10.88 9.69
C ASP A 50 9.78 -11.18 8.31
N ALA A 51 8.78 -12.06 8.28
CA ALA A 51 8.00 -12.32 7.07
C ALA A 51 7.27 -11.04 6.60
N LEU A 52 6.66 -10.31 7.54
CA LEU A 52 6.06 -8.99 7.29
C LEU A 52 7.08 -8.02 6.66
N TRP A 53 8.30 -7.99 7.19
CA TRP A 53 9.35 -7.10 6.68
C TRP A 53 9.80 -7.47 5.27
N PHE A 54 9.89 -8.76 4.96
CA PHE A 54 10.17 -9.23 3.60
C PHE A 54 9.07 -8.79 2.62
N SER A 55 7.80 -9.00 2.98
CA SER A 55 6.65 -8.58 2.16
C SER A 55 6.62 -7.06 1.94
N ILE A 56 6.94 -6.26 2.95
CA ILE A 56 7.01 -4.80 2.83
C ILE A 56 8.09 -4.38 1.82
N LYS A 57 9.27 -5.03 1.85
CA LYS A 57 10.38 -4.72 0.94
C LYS A 57 10.06 -4.98 -0.53
N SER A 58 9.14 -5.89 -0.84
CA SER A 58 8.68 -6.14 -2.21
C SER A 58 7.45 -5.30 -2.57
N LEU A 59 6.49 -5.15 -1.66
CA LEU A 59 5.20 -4.51 -1.94
C LEU A 59 5.31 -3.00 -2.12
N VAL A 60 6.12 -2.33 -1.29
CA VAL A 60 6.31 -0.86 -1.36
C VAL A 60 6.91 -0.44 -2.72
N PRO A 61 8.04 -0.99 -3.19
CA PRO A 61 8.61 -0.58 -4.46
C PRO A 61 7.70 -0.90 -5.65
N ALA A 62 7.05 -2.07 -5.66
CA ALA A 62 6.11 -2.45 -6.71
C ALA A 62 4.93 -1.47 -6.79
N THR A 63 4.37 -1.07 -5.64
CA THR A 63 3.27 -0.10 -5.57
C THR A 63 3.72 1.27 -6.09
N ILE A 64 4.88 1.78 -5.65
CA ILE A 64 5.41 3.08 -6.10
C ILE A 64 5.67 3.08 -7.61
N MET A 65 6.18 1.96 -8.16
CA MET A 65 6.39 1.80 -9.59
C MET A 65 5.07 1.97 -10.36
N TRP A 66 4.01 1.26 -9.95
CA TRP A 66 2.71 1.34 -10.61
C TRP A 66 2.04 2.70 -10.44
N LEU A 67 2.14 3.33 -9.26
CA LEU A 67 1.64 4.70 -9.07
C LEU A 67 2.27 5.70 -10.05
N ARG A 68 3.55 5.52 -10.41
CA ARG A 68 4.20 6.35 -11.45
C ARG A 68 3.62 6.09 -12.84
N VAL A 69 3.23 4.85 -13.14
CA VAL A 69 2.57 4.49 -14.41
C VAL A 69 1.17 5.11 -14.46
N PHE A 70 0.34 4.89 -13.43
CA PHE A 70 -1.01 5.46 -13.35
C PHE A 70 -1.01 6.98 -13.37
N ARG A 71 -0.04 7.63 -12.72
CA ARG A 71 0.07 9.09 -12.77
C ARG A 71 0.28 9.62 -14.18
N LYS A 72 0.86 8.83 -15.09
CA LYS A 72 1.05 9.20 -16.49
C LYS A 72 -0.14 8.81 -17.36
N SER A 73 -0.71 7.62 -17.16
CA SER A 73 -1.80 7.11 -17.99
C SER A 73 -3.17 7.64 -17.59
N THR A 74 -3.35 7.98 -16.31
CA THR A 74 -4.63 8.34 -15.68
C THR A 74 -4.44 9.51 -14.70
N PRO A 75 -3.97 10.68 -15.18
CA PRO A 75 -3.62 11.82 -14.32
C PRO A 75 -4.79 12.34 -13.48
N GLU A 76 -6.04 12.13 -13.91
CA GLU A 76 -7.25 12.54 -13.21
C GLU A 76 -7.41 11.92 -11.83
N PHE A 77 -6.86 10.72 -11.58
CA PHE A 77 -6.87 10.12 -10.23
C PHE A 77 -5.93 10.81 -9.25
N PHE A 78 -5.01 11.63 -9.76
CA PHE A 78 -4.00 12.35 -8.99
C PHE A 78 -4.25 13.86 -8.96
N ALA A 79 -5.36 14.32 -9.56
CA ALA A 79 -5.76 15.71 -9.49
C ALA A 79 -6.25 16.03 -8.08
N MET A 80 -5.60 17.00 -7.43
CA MET A 80 -6.15 17.58 -6.19
C MET A 80 -7.17 18.64 -6.59
N THR A 81 -8.45 18.32 -6.45
CA THR A 81 -9.52 19.33 -6.54
C THR A 81 -9.51 20.18 -5.26
N PRO A 82 -9.49 21.52 -5.36
CA PRO A 82 -9.53 22.44 -4.23
C PRO A 82 -10.77 22.27 -3.34
#